data_AF-A0A4R6F1N9-F1
#
_entry.id   AF-A0A4R6F1N9-F1
#
_cell.length_a   1.000
_cell.length_b   1.000
_cell.length_c   1.000
_cell.angle_alpha   90.00
_cell.angle_beta   90.00
_cell.angle_gamma   90.00
#
_symmetry.space_group_name_H-M   'P 1'
#
loop_
_entity.id
_entity.type
_entity.pdbx_description
1 polymer ?
#
loop_
_entity_poly.entity_id
_entity_poly.type
_entity_poly.pdbx_seq_one_letter_code
_entity_poly.pdbx_strand_id
1 'polypeptide(L)'
;MNAMDLWHECRRQSMRLSLNGDRLHYEGPEKAIERKLPAMRAHRDDLLECVKAVSGTLTDPDSRAPYLPWGQYLGAGGVQRFRANLVGCIERLADMEGWPDEHRDDVLARAIRGPLADLLPNLRHFNERLTEVTAEEAAREKIRMRSWRFDR
;
A
#
# COMPACT_ATOMS: atom_id res chain seq x y z
N MET A 1 7.99 -14.06 -12.19
CA MET A 1 8.73 -13.75 -10.95
C MET A 1 9.53 -12.50 -11.23
N ASN A 2 9.34 -11.43 -10.45
CA ASN A 2 10.06 -10.18 -10.71
C ASN A 2 11.50 -10.27 -10.14
N ALA A 3 12.35 -9.31 -10.49
CA ALA A 3 13.76 -9.31 -10.06
C ALA A 3 13.94 -9.29 -8.54
N MET A 4 13.02 -8.63 -7.82
CA MET A 4 13.01 -8.56 -6.35
C MET A 4 12.64 -9.90 -5.71
N ASP A 5 11.64 -10.58 -6.26
CA ASP A 5 11.23 -11.92 -5.82
C ASP A 5 12.38 -12.93 -6.01
N LEU A 6 13.06 -12.88 -7.17
CA LEU A 6 14.23 -13.71 -7.47
C LEU A 6 15.39 -13.40 -6.50
N TRP A 7 15.60 -12.12 -6.16
CA TRP A 7 16.58 -11.69 -5.17
C TRP A 7 16.28 -12.28 -3.78
N HIS A 8 15.01 -12.25 -3.33
CA HIS A 8 14.59 -12.84 -2.07
C HIS A 8 14.76 -14.36 -2.04
N GLU A 9 14.44 -15.04 -3.15
CA GLU A 9 14.51 -16.51 -3.22
C GLU A 9 15.94 -17.03 -3.19
N CYS A 10 16.88 -16.37 -3.89
CA CYS A 10 18.31 -16.68 -3.80
C CYS A 10 18.79 -16.62 -2.34
N ARG A 11 18.39 -15.61 -1.57
CA ARG A 11 18.77 -15.48 -0.15
C ARG A 11 18.11 -16.50 0.77
N ARG A 12 16.88 -16.92 0.46
CA ARG A 12 16.22 -18.04 1.18
C ARG A 12 16.99 -19.36 1.02
N GLN A 13 17.70 -19.52 -0.08
CA GLN A 13 18.57 -20.68 -0.35
C GLN A 13 20.02 -20.43 0.08
N SER A 14 20.24 -19.41 0.92
CA SER A 14 21.56 -19.01 1.41
C SER A 14 22.56 -18.62 0.32
N MET A 15 22.07 -18.21 -0.86
CA MET A 15 22.89 -17.60 -1.88
C MET A 15 22.96 -16.08 -1.66
N ARG A 16 24.17 -15.53 -1.76
CA ARG A 16 24.43 -14.10 -1.69
C ARG A 16 24.71 -13.56 -3.08
N LEU A 17 24.01 -12.51 -3.44
CA LEU A 17 24.23 -11.76 -4.67
C LEU A 17 24.88 -10.41 -4.30
N SER A 18 25.91 -10.03 -5.02
CA SER A 18 26.61 -8.76 -4.85
C SER A 18 27.06 -8.20 -6.21
N LEU A 19 27.42 -6.92 -6.24
CA LEU A 19 27.99 -6.30 -7.44
C LEU A 19 29.50 -6.19 -7.29
N ASN A 20 30.20 -6.47 -8.37
CA ASN A 20 31.61 -6.14 -8.55
C ASN A 20 31.74 -5.28 -9.80
N GLY A 21 31.70 -3.95 -9.62
CA GLY A 21 31.47 -3.00 -10.70
C GLY A 21 30.11 -3.26 -11.36
N ASP A 22 30.12 -3.37 -12.70
CA ASP A 22 28.90 -3.64 -13.50
C ASP A 22 28.65 -5.14 -13.74
N ARG A 23 29.27 -6.02 -12.95
CA ARG A 23 29.06 -7.47 -13.05
C ARG A 23 28.41 -8.01 -11.78
N LEU A 24 27.37 -8.81 -11.98
CA LEU A 24 26.70 -9.54 -10.92
C LEU A 24 27.58 -10.71 -10.46
N HIS A 25 27.98 -10.66 -9.20
CA HIS A 25 28.69 -11.72 -8.50
C HIS A 25 27.73 -12.50 -7.60
N TYR A 26 27.92 -13.80 -7.47
CA TYR A 26 27.09 -14.66 -6.65
C TYR A 26 27.92 -15.73 -5.94
N GLU A 27 27.57 -15.98 -4.68
CA GLU A 27 28.24 -16.94 -3.81
C GLU A 27 27.19 -17.75 -3.06
N GLY A 28 27.45 -19.05 -2.86
CA GLY A 28 26.53 -19.92 -2.15
C GLY A 28 26.75 -21.39 -2.51
N PRO A 29 25.86 -22.29 -2.05
CA PRO A 29 25.97 -23.70 -2.32
C PRO A 29 25.88 -24.03 -3.83
N GLU A 30 26.79 -24.84 -4.34
CA GLU A 30 26.94 -25.17 -5.78
C GLU A 30 25.63 -25.66 -6.42
N LYS A 31 24.93 -26.58 -5.75
CA LYS A 31 23.63 -27.11 -6.20
C LYS A 31 22.54 -26.03 -6.28
N ALA A 32 22.58 -25.01 -5.43
CA ALA A 32 21.62 -23.91 -5.45
C ALA A 32 21.94 -22.94 -6.61
N ILE A 33 23.23 -22.69 -6.85
CA ILE A 33 23.72 -21.88 -7.97
C ILE A 33 23.32 -22.53 -9.29
N GLU A 34 23.68 -23.79 -9.53
CA GLU A 34 23.35 -24.50 -10.78
C GLU A 34 21.85 -24.44 -11.10
N ARG A 35 21.01 -24.56 -10.06
CA ARG A 35 19.55 -24.49 -10.21
C ARG A 35 19.05 -23.09 -10.57
N LYS A 36 19.65 -22.03 -10.03
CA LYS A 36 19.18 -20.64 -10.22
C LYS A 36 19.87 -19.91 -11.36
N LEU A 37 21.02 -20.40 -11.81
CA LEU A 37 21.84 -19.76 -12.84
C LEU A 37 21.09 -19.51 -14.16
N PRO A 38 20.26 -20.44 -14.69
CA PRO A 38 19.48 -20.17 -15.91
C PRO A 38 18.50 -19.00 -15.74
N ALA A 39 17.80 -18.93 -14.60
CA ALA A 39 16.85 -17.86 -14.29
C ALA A 39 17.55 -16.50 -14.06
N MET A 40 18.71 -16.52 -13.39
CA MET A 40 19.51 -15.32 -13.21
C MET A 40 20.07 -14.78 -14.54
N ARG A 41 20.45 -15.65 -15.48
CA ARG A 41 20.88 -15.24 -16.82
C ARG A 41 19.73 -14.66 -17.64
N ALA A 42 18.53 -15.24 -17.54
CA ALA A 42 17.35 -14.76 -18.26
C ALA A 42 16.88 -13.37 -17.78
N HIS A 43 17.00 -13.06 -16.50
CA HIS A 43 16.63 -11.77 -15.90
C HIS A 43 17.83 -10.90 -15.54
N ARG A 44 18.95 -11.08 -16.25
CA ARG A 44 20.26 -10.54 -15.86
C ARG A 44 20.25 -9.05 -15.59
N ASP A 45 19.71 -8.25 -16.51
CA ASP A 45 19.82 -6.79 -16.44
C ASP A 45 18.87 -6.20 -15.38
N ASP A 46 17.63 -6.70 -15.28
CA ASP A 46 16.69 -6.32 -14.23
C ASP A 46 17.18 -6.76 -12.83
N LEU A 47 17.81 -7.93 -12.72
CA LEU A 47 18.39 -8.42 -11.49
C LEU A 47 19.62 -7.60 -11.09
N LEU A 48 20.40 -7.14 -12.07
CA LEU A 48 21.52 -6.24 -11.81
C LEU A 48 21.03 -4.90 -11.26
N GLU A 49 20.02 -4.28 -11.87
CA GLU A 49 19.41 -3.05 -11.36
C GLU A 49 18.74 -3.25 -9.99
N CYS A 50 18.06 -4.38 -9.79
CA CYS A 50 17.49 -4.73 -8.49
C CYS A 50 18.56 -4.89 -7.41
N VAL A 51 19.61 -5.68 -7.67
CA VAL A 51 20.73 -5.87 -6.74
C VAL A 51 21.42 -4.53 -6.48
N LYS A 52 21.56 -3.66 -7.49
CA LYS A 52 22.09 -2.31 -7.33
C LYS A 52 21.23 -1.45 -6.41
N ALA A 53 19.91 -1.47 -6.60
CA ALA A 53 18.97 -0.71 -5.80
C ALA A 53 18.93 -1.15 -4.32
N VAL A 54 19.19 -2.43 -4.05
CA VAL A 54 19.19 -2.98 -2.68
C VAL A 54 20.59 -3.21 -2.12
N SER A 55 21.66 -3.01 -2.91
CA SER A 55 23.03 -3.17 -2.45
C SER A 55 23.36 -2.11 -1.40
N GLY A 56 23.98 -2.54 -0.29
CA GLY A 56 24.24 -1.66 0.85
C GLY A 56 23.02 -1.39 1.74
N THR A 57 21.83 -1.88 1.39
CA THR A 57 20.69 -1.86 2.31
C THR A 57 20.92 -2.84 3.46
N LEU A 58 20.53 -2.44 4.67
CA LEU A 58 20.49 -3.35 5.80
C LEU A 58 19.49 -4.45 5.48
N THR A 59 19.70 -5.64 6.04
CA THR A 59 18.76 -6.75 5.86
C THR A 59 18.13 -7.04 7.21
N ASP A 60 16.81 -7.13 7.25
CA ASP A 60 16.08 -7.50 8.47
C ASP A 60 16.47 -8.92 8.90
N PRO A 61 16.86 -9.17 10.16
CA PRO A 61 17.42 -10.46 10.58
C PRO A 61 16.40 -11.59 10.55
N ASP A 62 15.12 -11.31 10.79
CA ASP A 62 14.07 -12.33 10.89
C ASP A 62 13.46 -12.65 9.51
N SER A 63 13.12 -11.62 8.74
CA SER A 63 12.49 -11.76 7.42
C SER A 63 13.49 -11.88 6.27
N ARG A 64 14.76 -11.49 6.48
CA ARG A 64 15.83 -11.44 5.47
C ARG A 64 15.53 -10.55 4.26
N ALA A 65 14.56 -9.65 4.38
CA ALA A 65 14.20 -8.69 3.35
C ALA A 65 15.15 -7.47 3.35
N PRO A 66 15.33 -6.76 2.21
CA PRO A 66 15.97 -5.45 2.22
C PRO A 66 15.18 -4.54 3.13
N TYR A 67 15.88 -3.96 4.08
CA TYR A 67 15.38 -2.84 4.83
C TYR A 67 15.31 -1.67 3.85
N LEU A 68 14.11 -1.41 3.33
CA LEU A 68 13.81 -0.30 2.43
C LEU A 68 13.23 0.85 3.26
N PRO A 69 14.03 1.89 3.58
CA PRO A 69 13.60 2.98 4.44
C PRO A 69 12.42 3.80 3.88
N TRP A 70 12.12 3.66 2.59
CA TRP A 70 11.14 4.46 1.85
C TRP A 70 9.91 3.67 1.36
N GLY A 71 9.76 2.40 1.75
CA GLY A 71 8.47 1.73 1.72
C GLY A 71 8.04 1.45 3.16
N GLN A 72 7.09 2.22 3.70
CA GLN A 72 6.66 2.04 5.09
C GLN A 72 6.07 0.64 5.29
N TYR A 73 6.64 -0.10 6.24
CA TYR A 73 6.01 -1.30 6.74
C TYR A 73 4.73 -0.92 7.48
N LEU A 74 3.57 -1.29 6.92
CA LEU A 74 2.31 -1.07 7.58
C LEU A 74 2.07 -2.20 8.59
N GLY A 75 2.50 -1.97 9.83
CA GLY A 75 2.24 -2.90 10.93
C GLY A 75 0.74 -3.12 11.16
N ALA A 76 0.38 -4.24 11.77
CA ALA A 76 -1.02 -4.64 11.98
C ALA A 76 -1.88 -3.55 12.67
N GLY A 77 -1.32 -2.83 13.65
CA GLY A 77 -2.01 -1.71 14.29
C GLY A 77 -2.27 -0.51 13.36
N GLY A 78 -1.37 -0.27 12.40
CA GLY A 78 -1.56 0.73 11.35
C GLY A 78 -2.72 0.37 10.42
N VAL A 79 -2.81 -0.92 10.04
CA VAL A 79 -3.93 -1.45 9.28
C VAL A 79 -5.26 -1.26 10.03
N GLN A 80 -5.30 -1.61 11.31
CA GLN A 80 -6.54 -1.49 12.09
C GLN A 80 -7.02 -0.05 12.21
N ARG A 81 -6.12 0.90 12.50
CA ARG A 81 -6.46 2.33 12.55
C ARG A 81 -7.00 2.85 11.22
N PHE A 82 -6.38 2.46 10.11
CA PHE A 82 -6.88 2.85 8.78
C PHE A 82 -8.27 2.28 8.50
N ARG A 83 -8.56 1.05 8.94
CA ARG A 83 -9.90 0.47 8.82
C ARG A 83 -10.92 1.19 9.70
N ALA A 84 -10.58 1.54 10.93
CA ALA A 84 -11.46 2.30 11.81
C ALA A 84 -11.79 3.69 11.22
N ASN A 85 -10.78 4.38 10.67
CA ASN A 85 -11.00 5.65 9.98
C ASN A 85 -11.91 5.50 8.77
N LEU A 86 -11.72 4.44 7.98
CA LEU A 86 -12.56 4.17 6.81
C LEU A 86 -14.02 3.96 7.21
N VAL A 87 -14.27 3.21 8.29
CA VAL A 87 -15.62 3.01 8.84
C VAL A 87 -16.25 4.36 9.23
N GLY A 88 -15.56 5.18 10.01
CA GLY A 88 -16.10 6.48 10.44
C GLY A 88 -16.37 7.45 9.28
N CYS A 89 -15.55 7.43 8.22
CA CYS A 89 -15.82 8.20 7.01
C CYS A 89 -17.10 7.75 6.31
N ILE A 90 -17.30 6.44 6.17
CA ILE A 90 -18.48 5.86 5.51
C ILE A 90 -19.75 6.14 6.34
N GLU A 91 -19.70 5.95 7.65
CA GLU A 91 -20.86 6.22 8.54
C GLU A 91 -21.29 7.68 8.45
N ARG A 92 -20.33 8.62 8.57
CA ARG A 92 -20.64 10.04 8.49
C ARG A 92 -21.17 10.45 7.12
N LEU A 93 -20.60 9.89 6.04
CA LEU A 93 -21.09 10.15 4.69
C LEU A 93 -22.52 9.61 4.51
N ALA A 94 -22.80 8.41 5.02
CA ALA A 94 -24.12 7.81 4.99
C ALA A 94 -25.16 8.66 5.72
N ASP A 95 -24.81 9.23 6.88
CA ASP A 95 -25.70 10.12 7.63
C ASP A 95 -25.98 11.43 6.87
N MET A 96 -24.95 12.03 6.26
CA MET A 96 -25.09 13.29 5.51
C MET A 96 -25.87 13.13 4.20
N GLU A 97 -25.67 12.00 3.50
CA GLU A 97 -26.37 11.71 2.25
C GLU A 97 -27.71 10.98 2.47
N GLY A 98 -28.04 10.62 3.72
CA GLY A 98 -29.30 9.96 4.07
C GLY A 98 -29.44 8.54 3.51
N TRP A 99 -28.36 7.77 3.55
CA TRP A 99 -28.36 6.40 3.01
C TRP A 99 -29.31 5.49 3.80
N PRO A 100 -30.02 4.57 3.13
CA PRO A 100 -30.72 3.49 3.81
C PRO A 100 -29.77 2.60 4.59
N ASP A 101 -30.21 2.10 5.75
CA ASP A 101 -29.38 1.25 6.63
C ASP A 101 -28.81 0.03 5.90
N GLU A 102 -29.63 -0.64 5.06
CA GLU A 102 -29.20 -1.80 4.27
C GLU A 102 -28.04 -1.47 3.31
N HIS A 103 -28.05 -0.27 2.72
CA HIS A 103 -26.99 0.17 1.83
C HIS A 103 -25.71 0.50 2.61
N ARG A 104 -25.84 1.18 3.76
CA ARG A 104 -24.72 1.49 4.65
C ARG A 104 -24.03 0.20 5.11
N ASP A 105 -24.79 -0.78 5.57
CA ASP A 105 -24.27 -2.05 6.08
C ASP A 105 -23.54 -2.84 4.99
N ASP A 106 -24.07 -2.85 3.78
CA ASP A 106 -23.47 -3.52 2.63
C ASP A 106 -22.13 -2.87 2.21
N VAL A 107 -22.06 -1.54 2.20
CA VAL A 107 -20.81 -0.81 1.93
C VAL A 107 -19.78 -1.04 3.04
N LEU A 108 -20.18 -0.96 4.31
CA LEU A 108 -19.30 -1.22 5.45
C LEU A 108 -18.77 -2.66 5.44
N ALA A 109 -19.61 -3.65 5.15
CA ALA A 109 -19.21 -5.05 5.08
C ALA A 109 -18.12 -5.26 4.02
N ARG A 110 -18.26 -4.64 2.84
CA ARG A 110 -17.23 -4.70 1.78
C ARG A 110 -15.94 -3.99 2.17
N ALA A 111 -16.03 -2.81 2.78
CA ALA A 111 -14.86 -2.04 3.21
C ALA A 111 -14.04 -2.77 4.30
N ILE A 112 -14.71 -3.40 5.26
CA ILE A 112 -14.06 -4.09 6.38
C ILE A 112 -13.49 -5.45 5.97
N ARG A 113 -14.22 -6.21 5.14
CA ARG A 113 -13.79 -7.55 4.70
C ARG A 113 -12.93 -7.53 3.44
N GLY A 114 -12.82 -6.37 2.80
CA GLY A 114 -12.03 -6.15 1.59
C GLY A 114 -10.52 -6.27 1.80
N PRO A 115 -9.76 -6.45 0.72
CA PRO A 115 -8.32 -6.64 0.76
C PRO A 115 -7.58 -5.39 1.26
N LEU A 116 -6.36 -5.57 1.78
CA LEU A 116 -5.53 -4.47 2.28
C LEU A 116 -5.16 -3.45 1.18
N ALA A 117 -5.06 -3.91 -0.07
CA ALA A 117 -4.75 -3.07 -1.22
C ALA A 117 -5.79 -1.95 -1.43
N ASP A 118 -7.05 -2.21 -1.07
CA ASP A 118 -8.14 -1.24 -1.25
C ASP A 118 -8.24 -0.26 -0.10
N LEU A 119 -7.49 -0.47 0.99
CA LEU A 119 -7.62 0.32 2.20
C LEU A 119 -7.31 1.81 1.98
N LEU A 120 -6.16 2.11 1.37
CA LEU A 120 -5.76 3.49 1.09
C LEU A 120 -6.56 4.11 -0.07
N PRO A 121 -6.82 3.41 -1.19
CA PRO A 121 -7.72 3.91 -2.24
C PRO A 121 -9.13 4.23 -1.73
N ASN A 122 -9.74 3.34 -0.94
CA ASN A 122 -11.08 3.56 -0.39
C ASN A 122 -11.07 4.72 0.61
N LEU A 123 -10.08 4.79 1.49
CA LEU A 123 -9.91 5.92 2.40
C LEU A 123 -9.83 7.24 1.65
N ARG A 124 -9.08 7.29 0.55
CA ARG A 124 -9.00 8.48 -0.29
C ARG A 124 -10.37 8.82 -0.88
N HIS A 125 -11.02 7.86 -1.53
CA HIS A 125 -12.32 8.06 -2.19
C HIS A 125 -13.39 8.59 -1.23
N PHE A 126 -13.58 7.95 -0.07
CA PHE A 126 -14.60 8.38 0.89
C PHE A 126 -14.26 9.72 1.56
N ASN A 127 -12.97 10.03 1.78
CA ASN A 127 -12.59 11.34 2.30
C ASN A 127 -12.82 12.47 1.28
N GLU A 128 -12.49 12.24 0.00
CA GLU A 128 -12.77 13.19 -1.07
C GLU A 128 -14.27 13.49 -1.13
N ARG A 129 -15.10 12.44 -1.12
CA ARG A 129 -16.56 12.60 -1.14
C ARG A 129 -17.10 13.31 0.11
N LEU A 130 -16.63 12.95 1.29
CA LEU A 130 -17.03 13.60 2.54
C LEU A 130 -16.67 15.09 2.55
N THR A 131 -15.52 15.45 1.98
CA THR A 131 -15.08 16.84 1.83
C THR A 131 -16.03 17.63 0.92
N GLU A 132 -16.41 17.05 -0.21
CA GLU A 132 -17.37 17.66 -1.15
C GLU A 132 -18.72 17.92 -0.47
N VAL A 133 -19.32 16.90 0.14
CA VAL A 133 -20.64 17.00 0.77
C VAL A 133 -20.63 18.03 1.91
N THR A 134 -19.57 18.06 2.71
CA THR A 134 -19.43 19.05 3.79
C THR A 134 -19.35 20.48 3.23
N ALA A 135 -18.66 20.68 2.10
CA ALA A 135 -18.58 21.98 1.45
C ALA A 135 -19.94 22.43 0.88
N GLU A 136 -20.70 21.50 0.29
CA GLU A 136 -22.05 21.76 -0.20
C GLU A 136 -23.01 22.17 0.93
N GLU A 137 -23.00 21.45 2.06
CA GLU A 137 -23.81 21.81 3.22
C GLU A 137 -23.47 23.20 3.77
N ALA A 138 -22.17 23.50 3.91
CA ALA A 138 -21.72 24.81 4.36
C ALA A 138 -22.14 25.94 3.38
N ALA A 139 -22.16 25.67 2.08
CA ALA A 139 -22.64 26.62 1.08
C ALA A 139 -24.16 26.84 1.19
N ARG A 140 -24.95 25.78 1.34
CA ARG A 140 -26.40 25.84 1.55
C ARG A 140 -26.74 26.63 2.81
N GLU A 141 -26.02 26.38 3.90
CA GLU A 141 -26.23 27.10 5.15
C GLU A 141 -25.90 28.59 5.01
N LYS A 142 -24.82 28.96 4.31
CA LYS A 142 -24.51 30.37 4.02
C LYS A 142 -25.58 31.05 3.16
N ILE A 143 -26.15 30.35 2.18
CA ILE A 143 -27.26 30.87 1.37
C ILE A 143 -28.49 31.08 2.25
N ARG A 144 -28.82 30.11 3.11
CA ARG A 144 -29.91 30.21 4.08
C ARG A 144 -29.71 31.42 5.00
N MET A 145 -28.54 31.56 5.63
CA MET A 145 -28.25 32.73 6.49
C MET A 145 -28.36 34.08 5.74
N ARG A 146 -28.04 34.11 4.44
CA ARG A 146 -28.21 35.30 3.61
C ARG A 146 -29.68 35.58 3.28
N SER A 147 -30.50 34.58 3.00
CA SER A 147 -31.92 34.77 2.70
C SER A 147 -32.70 35.36 3.89
N TRP A 148 -32.38 34.93 5.11
CA TRP A 148 -32.97 35.52 6.34
C TRP A 148 -32.59 37.00 6.59
N ARG A 149 -31.56 37.52 5.90
CA ARG A 149 -31.08 38.90 6.05
C ARG A 149 -31.72 39.90 5.07
N PHE A 150 -32.38 39.42 4.01
CA PHE A 150 -33.00 40.28 2.98
C PHE A 150 -34.51 40.50 3.18
N ASP A 151 -35.18 39.75 4.07
CA ASP A 151 -36.60 39.91 4.40
C ASP A 151 -36.86 40.95 5.53
N ARG A 152 -36.02 41.99 5.65
CA ARG A 152 -36.21 43.11 6.60
C ARG A 152 -36.16 44.47 5.92
#